data_AF-A0A8H4V3P5-F1
#
_entry.id   AF-A0A8H4V3P5-F1
#
_cell.length_a   1.000
_cell.length_b   1.000
_cell.length_c   1.000
_cell.angle_alpha   90.00
_cell.angle_beta   90.00
_cell.angle_gamma   90.00
#
_symmetry.space_group_name_H-M   'P 1'
#
loop_
_entity.id
_entity.type
_entity.pdbx_description
1 polymer ?
#
loop_
_entity_poly.entity_id
_entity_poly.type
_entity_poly.pdbx_seq_one_letter_code
_entity_poly.pdbx_strand_id
1 'polypeptide(L)'
;MTNIVSNPSLDASLKRLTISTYNRGLQPECVHLIPTFLPNLLFLSIPGDLVQDTFFSMLEYQRCELALEVLELGHTHTGERLQFHMQSLIDLLDSRLPYLRAVGFHTMYGEYPDLDDALLERAEALGEEMRVSEETDEFDVGIYYFD
;
A
#
# COMPACT_ATOMS: atom_id res chain seq x y z
N MET A 1 7.33 26.42 -1.39
CA MET A 1 7.73 25.05 -1.76
C MET A 1 6.52 24.41 -2.42
N THR A 2 6.57 24.21 -3.74
CA THR A 2 5.53 23.53 -4.51
C THR A 2 5.66 22.04 -4.23
N ASN A 3 4.79 21.53 -3.36
CA ASN A 3 4.75 20.11 -3.03
C ASN A 3 4.13 19.37 -4.22
N ILE A 4 4.91 18.52 -4.89
CA ILE A 4 4.49 17.79 -6.10
C ILE A 4 3.17 17.07 -5.84
N VAL A 5 3.04 16.45 -4.67
CA VAL A 5 1.88 15.66 -4.27
C VAL A 5 0.61 16.51 -4.10
N SER A 6 0.73 17.82 -3.87
CA SER A 6 -0.42 18.72 -3.72
C SER A 6 -0.99 19.22 -5.07
N ASN A 7 -0.52 18.70 -6.20
CA ASN A 7 -1.04 19.05 -7.52
C ASN A 7 -2.31 18.24 -7.83
N PRO A 8 -3.50 18.86 -7.95
CA PRO A 8 -4.75 18.15 -8.20
C PRO A 8 -4.77 17.38 -9.52
N SER A 9 -3.99 17.83 -10.52
CA SER A 9 -3.88 17.11 -11.78
C SER A 9 -3.16 15.77 -11.63
N LEU A 10 -2.26 15.63 -10.65
CA LEU A 10 -1.58 14.36 -10.39
C LEU A 10 -2.51 13.36 -9.72
N ASP A 11 -3.36 13.77 -8.78
CA ASP A 11 -4.37 12.87 -8.21
C ASP A 11 -5.30 12.28 -9.29
N ALA A 12 -5.70 13.08 -10.27
CA ALA A 12 -6.54 12.61 -11.37
C ALA A 12 -5.84 11.60 -12.30
N SER A 13 -4.53 11.76 -12.56
CA SER A 13 -3.82 11.00 -13.61
C SER A 13 -2.84 9.96 -13.10
N LEU A 14 -2.25 10.13 -11.91
CA LEU A 14 -1.21 9.25 -11.39
C LEU A 14 -1.84 8.00 -10.78
N LYS A 15 -1.61 6.85 -11.42
CA LYS A 15 -2.15 5.55 -10.97
C LYS A 15 -1.14 4.70 -10.23
N ARG A 16 0.14 4.88 -10.52
CA ARG A 16 1.24 4.14 -9.91
C ARG A 16 2.30 5.07 -9.33
N LEU A 17 2.73 4.78 -8.12
CA LEU A 17 3.84 5.48 -7.47
C LEU A 17 4.80 4.47 -6.85
N THR A 18 6.06 4.53 -7.26
CA THR A 18 7.16 3.77 -6.64
C THR A 18 8.13 4.75 -5.99
N ILE A 19 8.37 4.59 -4.70
CA ILE A 19 9.43 5.29 -3.98
C ILE A 19 10.65 4.38 -3.94
N SER A 20 11.70 4.82 -4.63
CA SER A 20 12.96 4.10 -4.62
C SER A 20 13.60 4.08 -3.23
N THR A 21 14.13 2.91 -2.87
CA THR A 21 14.96 2.65 -1.67
C THR A 21 16.26 3.45 -1.64
N TYR A 22 16.65 4.08 -2.75
CA TYR A 22 17.80 4.98 -2.81
C TYR A 22 17.49 6.39 -2.31
N ASN A 23 16.23 6.71 -1.98
CA ASN A 23 15.81 8.01 -1.48
C ASN A 23 16.04 8.16 0.03
N ARG A 24 17.32 8.13 0.45
CA ARG A 24 17.77 8.09 1.85
C ARG A 24 17.39 9.31 2.72
N GLY A 25 16.78 10.34 2.13
CA GLY A 25 16.32 11.52 2.85
C GLY A 25 14.85 11.46 3.27
N LEU A 26 14.10 10.45 2.82
CA LEU A 26 12.67 10.34 3.11
C LEU A 26 12.47 9.87 4.56
N GLN A 27 11.64 10.59 5.30
CA GLN A 27 11.23 10.20 6.66
C GLN A 27 9.88 9.46 6.58
N PRO A 28 9.56 8.54 7.52
CA PRO A 28 8.28 7.84 7.57
C PRO A 28 7.06 8.76 7.44
N GLU A 29 7.11 9.94 8.06
CA GLU A 29 6.01 10.93 8.02
C GLU A 29 5.69 11.41 6.60
N CYS A 30 6.65 11.35 5.68
CA CYS A 30 6.42 11.70 4.27
C CYS A 30 5.56 10.66 3.56
N VAL A 31 5.72 9.37 3.89
CA VAL A 31 4.94 8.28 3.29
C VAL A 31 3.49 8.34 3.75
N HIS A 32 3.24 8.70 5.01
CA HIS A 32 1.89 8.84 5.57
C HIS A 32 1.04 9.88 4.85
N LEU A 33 1.67 10.86 4.19
CA LEU A 33 0.98 11.89 3.44
C LEU A 33 0.51 11.43 2.06
N ILE A 34 1.11 10.38 1.50
CA ILE A 34 0.83 9.92 0.13
C ILE A 34 -0.66 9.60 -0.06
N PRO A 35 -1.29 8.76 0.79
CA PRO A 35 -2.69 8.41 0.57
C PRO A 35 -3.63 9.61 0.78
N THR A 36 -3.19 10.60 1.56
CA THR A 36 -3.97 11.84 1.77
C THR A 36 -4.01 12.71 0.52
N PHE A 37 -2.92 12.76 -0.25
CA PHE A 37 -2.79 13.62 -1.41
C PHE A 37 -3.05 12.91 -2.75
N LEU A 38 -2.92 11.58 -2.78
CA LEU A 38 -3.16 10.75 -3.96
C LEU A 38 -4.16 9.62 -3.62
N PRO A 39 -5.39 9.95 -3.19
CA PRO A 39 -6.39 8.94 -2.84
C PRO A 39 -6.79 8.03 -4.02
N ASN A 40 -6.59 8.49 -5.26
CA ASN A 40 -6.93 7.73 -6.48
C ASN A 40 -5.78 6.86 -7.03
N LEU A 41 -4.71 6.69 -6.25
CA LEU A 41 -3.59 5.82 -6.58
C LEU A 41 -4.02 4.36 -6.50
N LEU A 42 -3.71 3.57 -7.54
CA LEU A 42 -4.06 2.15 -7.63
C LEU A 42 -2.90 1.26 -7.16
N PHE A 43 -1.66 1.72 -7.34
CA PHE A 43 -0.45 0.99 -6.96
C PHE A 43 0.50 1.89 -6.18
N LEU A 44 0.94 1.43 -5.02
CA LEU A 44 1.92 2.11 -4.18
C LEU A 44 3.05 1.14 -3.80
N SER A 45 4.28 1.46 -4.19
CA SER A 45 5.47 0.73 -3.79
C SER A 45 6.37 1.63 -2.96
N ILE A 46 6.66 1.21 -1.73
CA ILE A 46 7.38 2.00 -0.74
C ILE A 46 8.39 1.15 0.01
N PRO A 47 9.53 1.72 0.44
CA PRO A 47 10.49 1.01 1.27
C PRO A 47 9.84 0.62 2.61
N GLY A 48 9.91 -0.67 2.97
CA GLY A 48 9.09 -1.19 4.08
C GLY A 48 9.51 -0.66 5.46
N ASP A 49 10.74 -0.19 5.63
CA ASP A 49 11.21 0.44 6.88
C ASP A 49 10.63 1.84 7.11
N LEU A 50 10.04 2.46 6.08
CA LEU A 50 9.32 3.72 6.21
C LEU A 50 7.85 3.54 6.61
N VAL A 51 7.37 2.30 6.66
CA VAL A 51 5.99 1.99 7.06
C VAL A 51 5.97 1.62 8.54
N GLN A 52 5.23 2.41 9.30
CA GLN A 52 5.01 2.24 10.73
C GLN A 52 3.51 2.09 11.01
N ASP A 53 3.12 1.62 12.20
CA ASP A 53 1.70 1.54 12.58
C ASP A 53 0.96 2.87 12.41
N THR A 54 1.68 3.98 12.59
CA THR A 54 1.16 5.34 12.36
C THR A 54 0.72 5.59 10.92
N PHE A 55 1.29 4.92 9.92
CA PHE A 55 0.79 4.95 8.54
C PHE A 55 -0.65 4.45 8.49
N PHE A 56 -0.91 3.27 9.04
CA PHE A 56 -2.23 2.63 9.05
C PHE A 56 -3.21 3.40 9.94
N SER A 57 -2.80 3.84 11.13
CA SER A 57 -3.64 4.70 11.97
C SER A 57 -4.06 5.99 11.25
N MET A 58 -3.17 6.60 10.45
CA MET A 58 -3.52 7.80 9.67
C MET A 58 -4.54 7.52 8.57
N LEU A 59 -4.57 6.32 8.01
CA LEU A 59 -5.59 5.90 7.04
C LEU A 59 -6.98 5.83 7.68
N GLU A 60 -7.10 5.36 8.92
CA GLU A 60 -8.39 5.30 9.63
C GLU A 60 -9.09 6.66 9.71
N TYR A 61 -8.31 7.73 9.93
CA TYR A 61 -8.81 9.09 10.05
C TYR A 61 -9.09 9.78 8.71
N GLN A 62 -8.77 9.14 7.58
CA GLN A 62 -9.11 9.69 6.27
C GLN A 62 -10.62 9.66 6.03
N ARG A 63 -11.11 10.70 5.34
CA ARG A 63 -12.54 10.88 5.05
C ARG A 63 -13.01 10.07 3.84
N CYS A 64 -12.08 9.56 3.04
CA CYS A 64 -12.35 8.90 1.78
C CYS A 64 -11.71 7.52 1.78
N GLU A 65 -12.37 6.57 1.14
CA GLU A 65 -11.79 5.28 0.80
C GLU A 65 -10.69 5.48 -0.25
N LEU A 66 -9.62 4.70 -0.14
CA LEU A 66 -8.53 4.72 -1.10
C LEU A 66 -8.84 3.80 -2.28
N ALA A 67 -8.44 4.23 -3.48
CA ALA A 67 -8.52 3.40 -4.69
C ALA A 67 -7.41 2.32 -4.76
N LEU A 68 -6.60 2.18 -3.72
CA LEU A 68 -5.40 1.34 -3.73
C LEU A 68 -5.76 -0.13 -3.92
N GLU A 69 -5.21 -0.74 -4.97
CA GLU A 69 -5.39 -2.16 -5.31
C GLU A 69 -4.15 -2.99 -4.95
N VAL A 70 -2.96 -2.39 -5.05
CA VAL A 70 -1.68 -3.07 -4.79
C VAL A 70 -0.76 -2.23 -3.90
N LEU A 71 -0.26 -2.83 -2.84
CA LEU A 71 0.74 -2.25 -1.93
C LEU A 71 2.01 -3.09 -1.95
N GLU A 72 3.15 -2.50 -2.28
CA GLU A 72 4.45 -3.15 -2.18
C GLU A 72 5.30 -2.55 -1.06
N LEU A 73 5.88 -3.44 -0.26
CA LEU A 73 6.86 -3.14 0.77
C LEU A 73 8.23 -3.60 0.32
N GLY A 74 8.97 -2.67 -0.29
CA GLY A 74 10.29 -2.88 -0.86
C GLY A 74 11.40 -2.92 0.18
N HIS A 75 12.64 -3.15 -0.27
CA HIS A 75 13.82 -3.24 0.58
C HIS A 75 13.96 -2.02 1.51
N THR A 76 14.53 -2.25 2.69
CA THR A 76 14.77 -1.23 3.72
C THR A 76 15.88 -0.24 3.33
N HIS A 77 15.81 1.00 3.81
CA HIS A 77 16.94 1.93 3.80
C HIS A 77 17.94 1.63 4.92
N THR A 78 17.43 1.31 6.11
CA THR A 78 18.22 1.21 7.35
C THR A 78 18.68 -0.20 7.69
N GLY A 79 18.17 -1.23 6.99
CA GLY A 79 18.36 -2.64 7.35
C GLY A 79 17.41 -3.12 8.45
N GLU A 80 16.46 -2.28 8.88
CA GLU A 80 15.52 -2.59 9.97
C GLU A 80 14.32 -3.40 9.48
N ARG A 81 13.72 -4.20 10.36
CA ARG A 81 12.50 -4.95 10.04
C ARG A 81 11.31 -4.00 9.88
N LEU A 82 10.21 -4.50 9.33
CA LEU A 82 8.93 -3.79 9.32
C LEU A 82 8.59 -3.31 10.73
N GLN A 83 8.20 -2.04 10.86
CA GLN A 83 7.96 -1.37 12.15
C GLN A 83 6.45 -1.26 12.46
N PHE A 84 5.66 -2.21 11.97
CA PHE A 84 4.22 -2.23 12.15
C PHE A 84 3.70 -3.65 12.37
N HIS A 85 2.49 -3.76 12.88
CA HIS A 85 1.81 -5.04 13.09
C HIS A 85 0.95 -5.37 11.88
N MET A 86 1.08 -6.59 11.33
CA MET A 86 0.26 -7.01 10.16
C MET A 86 -1.24 -6.86 10.40
N GLN A 87 -1.69 -7.08 11.65
CA GLN A 87 -3.08 -6.86 12.03
C GLN A 87 -3.58 -5.45 11.70
N SER A 88 -2.73 -4.43 11.83
CA SER A 88 -3.08 -3.05 11.49
C SER A 88 -3.35 -2.82 10.00
N LEU A 89 -2.76 -3.63 9.12
CA LEU A 89 -3.12 -3.65 7.70
C LEU A 89 -4.42 -4.43 7.47
N ILE A 90 -4.56 -5.61 8.09
CA ILE A 90 -5.73 -6.48 7.96
C ILE A 90 -7.01 -5.73 8.40
N ASP A 91 -6.96 -5.02 9.52
CA ASP A 91 -8.10 -4.26 10.07
C ASP A 91 -8.62 -3.16 9.12
N LEU A 92 -7.79 -2.71 8.17
CA LEU A 92 -8.14 -1.67 7.21
C LEU A 92 -8.72 -2.20 5.91
N LEU A 93 -8.59 -3.50 5.61
CA LEU A 93 -9.05 -4.09 4.35
C LEU A 93 -10.53 -3.77 4.12
N ASP A 94 -11.38 -3.99 5.12
CA ASP A 94 -12.83 -3.80 4.98
C ASP A 94 -13.31 -2.34 5.10
N SER A 95 -12.43 -1.40 5.44
CA SER A 95 -12.85 -0.04 5.79
C SER A 95 -12.18 1.07 4.98
N ARG A 96 -10.85 1.07 4.87
CA ARG A 96 -10.09 2.16 4.23
C ARG A 96 -9.36 1.71 2.97
N LEU A 97 -9.16 0.41 2.83
CA LEU A 97 -8.52 -0.24 1.70
C LEU A 97 -9.49 -1.21 1.02
N PRO A 98 -10.70 -0.76 0.62
CA PRO A 98 -11.75 -1.65 0.12
C PRO A 98 -11.39 -2.38 -1.19
N TYR A 99 -10.38 -1.88 -1.90
CA TYR A 99 -9.94 -2.45 -3.18
C TYR A 99 -8.57 -3.12 -3.10
N LEU A 100 -7.91 -3.08 -1.94
CA LEU A 100 -6.59 -3.70 -1.79
C LEU A 100 -6.74 -5.21 -1.88
N ARG A 101 -6.02 -5.77 -2.85
CA ARG A 101 -6.13 -7.17 -3.26
C ARG A 101 -4.81 -7.89 -3.32
N ALA A 102 -3.72 -7.16 -3.53
CA ALA A 102 -2.39 -7.74 -3.58
C ALA A 102 -1.42 -6.97 -2.70
N VAL A 103 -0.58 -7.69 -1.97
CA VAL A 103 0.50 -7.10 -1.17
C VAL A 103 1.82 -7.75 -1.55
N GLY A 104 2.74 -6.96 -2.08
CA GLY A 104 4.08 -7.41 -2.41
C GLY A 104 5.03 -7.19 -1.23
N PHE A 105 5.88 -8.16 -0.94
CA PHE A 105 6.98 -7.99 0.01
C PHE A 105 8.33 -8.27 -0.64
N HIS A 106 9.33 -7.45 -0.32
CA HIS A 106 10.71 -7.81 -0.64
C HIS A 106 11.08 -9.13 0.08
N THR A 107 11.78 -10.05 -0.59
CA THR A 107 12.13 -11.41 -0.10
C THR A 107 12.90 -11.45 1.23
N MET A 108 13.51 -10.32 1.61
CA MET A 108 14.16 -10.15 2.92
C MET A 108 13.17 -10.22 4.10
N TYR A 109 11.90 -9.92 3.84
CA TYR A 109 10.84 -10.02 4.84
C TYR A 109 10.38 -11.48 4.99
N GLY A 110 9.75 -11.76 6.13
CA GLY A 110 9.22 -13.10 6.39
C GLY A 110 7.94 -13.37 5.62
N GLU A 111 7.39 -14.55 5.83
CA GLU A 111 6.06 -14.90 5.31
C GLU A 111 4.96 -14.35 6.23
N TYR A 112 3.82 -13.97 5.63
CA TYR A 112 2.67 -13.40 6.34
C TYR A 112 1.37 -14.13 5.96
N PRO A 113 1.20 -15.41 6.35
CA PRO A 113 0.06 -16.23 5.94
C PRO A 113 -1.29 -15.64 6.35
N ASP A 114 -1.39 -15.05 7.56
CA ASP A 114 -2.63 -14.45 8.04
C ASP A 114 -3.15 -13.31 7.13
N LEU A 115 -2.24 -12.56 6.50
CA LEU A 115 -2.61 -11.50 5.56
C LEU A 115 -2.99 -12.09 4.19
N ASP A 116 -2.31 -13.14 3.76
CA ASP A 116 -2.62 -13.84 2.51
C ASP A 116 -4.03 -14.45 2.56
N ASP A 117 -4.32 -15.18 3.65
CA ASP A 117 -5.63 -15.75 3.93
C ASP A 117 -6.71 -14.65 3.94
N ALA A 118 -6.46 -13.52 4.63
CA ALA A 118 -7.41 -12.41 4.67
C ALA A 118 -7.70 -11.79 3.29
N LEU A 119 -6.69 -11.66 2.42
CA LEU A 119 -6.87 -11.15 1.06
C LEU A 119 -7.65 -12.14 0.19
N LEU A 120 -7.35 -13.44 0.29
CA LEU A 120 -8.02 -14.50 -0.46
C LEU A 120 -9.47 -14.69 -0.03
N GLU A 121 -9.74 -14.81 1.28
CA GLU A 121 -11.11 -14.93 1.82
C GLU A 121 -11.99 -13.76 1.38
N ARG A 122 -11.42 -12.56 1.40
CA ARG A 122 -12.10 -11.36 0.96
C ARG A 122 -12.39 -11.37 -0.54
N ALA A 123 -11.43 -11.79 -1.36
CA ALA A 123 -11.63 -11.91 -2.80
C ALA A 123 -12.70 -12.94 -3.13
N GLU A 124 -12.73 -14.08 -2.43
CA GLU A 124 -13.79 -15.08 -2.55
C GLU A 124 -15.17 -14.50 -2.19
N ALA A 125 -15.24 -13.70 -1.11
CA ALA A 125 -16.48 -13.06 -0.68
C ALA A 125 -17.01 -12.02 -1.69
N LEU A 126 -16.11 -11.27 -2.34
CA LEU A 126 -16.46 -10.27 -3.36
C LEU A 126 -16.77 -10.91 -4.72
N GLY A 127 -16.13 -12.04 -5.07
CA GLY A 127 -16.34 -12.75 -6.32
C GLY A 127 -16.18 -11.84 -7.55
N GLU A 128 -17.19 -11.80 -8.41
CA GLU A 128 -17.20 -10.97 -9.63
C GLU A 128 -17.29 -9.45 -9.35
N GLU A 129 -17.65 -9.04 -8.13
CA GLU A 129 -17.68 -7.63 -7.74
C GLU A 129 -16.28 -7.09 -7.41
N MET A 130 -15.30 -7.98 -7.28
CA MET A 130 -13.93 -7.60 -7.01
C MET A 130 -13.35 -6.83 -8.20
N ARG A 131 -13.07 -5.55 -7.97
CA ARG A 131 -12.52 -4.67 -8.99
C ARG A 131 -11.05 -5.00 -9.24
N VAL A 132 -10.70 -5.12 -10.52
CA VAL A 132 -9.33 -5.15 -11.01
C VAL A 132 -9.20 -4.09 -12.09
N SER A 133 -8.33 -3.11 -11.88
CA SER A 133 -8.05 -2.11 -12.91
C SER A 133 -7.02 -2.65 -13.91
N GLU A 134 -7.10 -2.21 -15.17
CA GLU A 134 -6.07 -2.50 -16.21
C GLU A 134 -4.67 -2.05 -15.77
N GLU A 135 -4.61 -1.07 -14.87
CA GLU A 135 -3.39 -0.56 -14.27
C GLU A 135 -2.81 -1.47 -13.19
N THR A 136 -3.40 -2.61 -12.85
CA THR A 136 -2.81 -3.56 -11.89
C THR A 136 -3.06 -5.03 -12.27
N ASP A 137 -3.61 -5.31 -13.46
CA ASP A 137 -4.11 -6.64 -13.83
C ASP A 137 -3.04 -7.74 -13.82
N GLU A 138 -1.76 -7.38 -13.83
CA GLU A 138 -0.64 -8.32 -13.75
C GLU A 138 -0.44 -8.94 -12.36
N PHE A 139 -1.04 -8.36 -11.32
CA PHE A 139 -0.92 -8.86 -9.95
C PHE A 139 -2.07 -9.81 -9.63
N ASP A 140 -1.76 -11.01 -9.16
CA ASP A 140 -2.75 -11.93 -8.61
C ASP A 140 -3.19 -11.47 -7.20
N VAL A 141 -4.36 -11.93 -6.77
CA VAL A 141 -4.83 -11.70 -5.39
C VAL A 141 -3.93 -12.43 -4.40
N GLY A 142 -3.63 -11.79 -3.28
CA GLY A 142 -2.84 -12.35 -2.19
C GLY A 142 -1.46 -11.71 -2.05
N ILE A 143 -0.54 -12.47 -1.49
CA ILE A 143 0.84 -12.04 -1.27
C ILE A 143 1.75 -12.57 -2.37
N TYR A 144 2.64 -11.70 -2.86
CA TYR A 144 3.76 -12.09 -3.71
C TYR A 144 5.07 -11.54 -3.16
N TYR A 145 6.18 -12.15 -3.58
CA TYR A 145 7.51 -11.77 -3.13
C TYR A 145 8.38 -11.34 -4.31
N PHE A 146 9.20 -10.31 -4.09
CA PHE A 146 10.08 -9.73 -5.11
C PHE A 146 11.45 -9.33 -4.54
N ASP A 147 12.42 -9.09 -5.41
CA ASP A 147 13.78 -8.63 -5.08
C ASP A 147 14.00 -7.17 -5.54
#